data_AF-A0A453J354-F1
#
_entry.id   AF-A0A453J354-F1
#
_cell.length_a   1.000
_cell.length_b   1.000
_cell.length_c   1.000
_cell.angle_alpha   90.00
_cell.angle_beta   90.00
_cell.angle_gamma   90.00
#
_symmetry.space_group_name_H-M   'P 1'
#
loop_
_entity.id
_entity.type
_entity.pdbx_description
1 polymer ?
#
loop_
_entity_poly.entity_id
_entity_poly.type
_entity_poly.pdbx_seq_one_letter_code
_entity_poly.pdbx_strand_id
1 'polypeptide(L)' 'VPPEERYATQLAQLQEMGFFDPQENIRALLATNGNVHAAVERLLGNFGQ' A
#
# COMPACT_ATOMS: atom_id res chain seq x y z
N VAL A 1 3.87 -11.57 13.05
CA VAL A 1 4.03 -11.45 11.59
C VAL A 1 4.36 -10.00 11.27
N PRO A 2 5.45 -9.75 10.53
CA PRO A 2 5.73 -8.41 10.02
C PRO A 2 4.57 -7.95 9.12
N PRO A 3 4.31 -6.63 9.02
CA PRO A 3 3.23 -6.09 8.19
C PRO A 3 3.41 -6.46 6.71
N GLU A 4 4.64 -6.64 6.25
CA GLU A 4 5.00 -7.05 4.89
C GLU A 4 4.44 -8.43 4.55
N GLU A 5 4.60 -9.40 5.46
CA GLU A 5 4.02 -10.73 5.30
C GLU A 5 2.50 -10.73 5.53
N ARG A 6 2.01 -9.93 6.48
CA ARG A 6 0.57 -9.80 6.75
C ARG A 6 -0.18 -9.22 5.56
N TYR A 7 0.45 -8.29 4.84
CA TYR A 7 -0.15 -7.58 3.73
C TYR A 7 0.39 -8.01 2.36
N ALA A 8 1.04 -9.18 2.26
CA ALA A 8 1.67 -9.64 1.03
C ALA A 8 0.73 -9.61 -0.19
N THR A 9 -0.53 -10.02 -0.03
CA THR A 9 -1.54 -9.96 -1.09
C THR A 9 -1.85 -8.51 -1.50
N GLN A 10 -1.96 -7.59 -0.54
CA GLN A 10 -2.24 -6.19 -0.81
C GLN A 10 -1.03 -5.50 -1.48
N LEU A 11 0.18 -5.84 -1.06
CA LEU A 11 1.41 -5.34 -1.68
C LEU A 11 1.52 -5.78 -3.13
N ALA A 12 1.16 -7.04 -3.45
CA ALA A 12 1.12 -7.52 -4.82
C ALA A 12 0.12 -6.72 -5.66
N GLN A 13 -1.09 -6.47 -5.15
CA GLN A 13 -2.08 -5.64 -5.86
C GLN A 13 -1.61 -4.20 -6.11
N LEU A 14 -0.94 -3.61 -5.12
CA LEU A 14 -0.35 -2.28 -5.26
C LEU A 14 0.77 -2.25 -6.32
N GLN A 15 1.62 -3.28 -6.36
CA GLN A 15 2.64 -3.42 -7.41
C GLN A 15 2.03 -3.56 -8.81
N GLU A 16 0.96 -4.34 -8.96
CA GLU A 16 0.23 -4.46 -10.24
C GLU A 16 -0.37 -3.13 -10.71
N MET A 17 -0.72 -2.25 -9.78
CA MET A 17 -1.20 -0.90 -10.06
C MET A 17 -0.08 0.11 -10.37
N GLY A 18 1.19 -0.25 -10.19
CA GLY A 18 2.36 0.60 -10.44
C GLY A 18 3.04 1.15 -9.17
N PHE A 19 2.59 0.75 -7.98
CA PHE A 19 3.24 1.12 -6.72
C PHE A 19 4.28 0.08 -6.32
N PHE A 20 5.52 0.29 -6.76
CA PHE A 20 6.63 -0.63 -6.51
C PHE A 20 7.32 -0.45 -5.16
N ASP A 21 6.99 0.61 -4.40
CA ASP A 21 7.61 0.92 -3.12
C ASP A 21 6.93 0.18 -1.95
N PRO A 22 7.52 -0.92 -1.44
CA PRO A 22 6.89 -1.70 -0.37
C PRO A 22 6.76 -0.89 0.92
N GLN A 23 7.70 0.02 1.24
CA GLN A 23 7.60 0.84 2.44
C GLN A 23 6.41 1.81 2.39
N GLU A 24 6.22 2.53 1.27
CA GLU A 24 5.08 3.44 1.12
C GLU A 24 3.77 2.65 1.13
N ASN A 25 3.73 1.51 0.43
CA ASN A 25 2.58 0.63 0.41
C ASN A 25 2.22 0.12 1.81
N ILE A 26 3.21 -0.32 2.60
CA ILE A 26 3.00 -0.77 3.99
C ILE A 26 2.49 0.39 4.85
N ARG A 27 3.06 1.59 4.73
CA ARG A 27 2.61 2.77 5.50
C ARG A 27 1.17 3.12 5.15
N ALA A 28 0.80 3.07 3.88
CA ALA A 28 -0.56 3.29 3.42
C ALA A 28 -1.51 2.23 3.98
N LEU A 29 -1.16 0.94 3.85
CA LEU A 29 -1.96 -0.18 4.35
C LEU A 29 -2.10 -0.19 5.87
N LEU A 30 -1.05 0.18 6.62
CA LEU A 30 -1.13 0.33 8.07
C LEU A 30 -2.09 1.45 8.44
N ALA A 31 -2.05 2.56 7.72
CA ALA A 31 -2.89 3.71 8.02
C ALA A 31 -4.35 3.54 7.54
N THR A 32 -4.61 2.61 6.62
CA THR A 32 -5.96 2.23 6.18
C THR A 32 -6.44 0.90 6.74
N ASN A 33 -5.69 0.36 7.72
CA ASN A 33 -6.02 -0.86 8.43
C ASN A 33 -6.19 -2.09 7.49
N GLY A 34 -5.39 -2.16 6.42
CA GLY A 34 -5.38 -3.24 5.43
C GLY A 34 -6.29 -2.99 4.21
N ASN A 35 -6.89 -1.81 4.07
CA ASN A 35 -7.72 -1.48 2.93
C ASN A 35 -6.87 -1.02 1.73
N VAL A 36 -6.80 -1.85 0.69
CA VAL A 36 -6.05 -1.56 -0.55
C VAL A 36 -6.57 -0.32 -1.25
N HIS A 37 -7.88 -0.18 -1.40
CA HIS A 37 -8.48 0.93 -2.14
C HIS A 37 -8.15 2.28 -1.50
N ALA A 38 -8.31 2.37 -0.18
CA ALA A 38 -7.94 3.57 0.57
C ALA A 38 -6.41 3.79 0.59
N ALA A 39 -5.62 2.71 0.59
CA ALA A 39 -4.16 2.82 0.52
C ALA A 39 -3.72 3.40 -0.83
N VAL A 40 -4.33 2.97 -1.93
CA VAL A 40 -4.13 3.51 -3.28
C VAL A 40 -4.47 5.00 -3.33
N GLU A 41 -5.64 5.42 -2.85
CA GLU A 41 -6.02 6.83 -2.83
C GLU A 41 -5.01 7.70 -2.07
N ARG A 42 -4.48 7.18 -0.96
CA ARG A 42 -3.46 7.84 -0.17
C ARG A 42 -2.12 7.92 -0.89
N LEU A 43 -1.71 6.84 -1.56
CA LEU A 43 -0.48 6.82 -2.37
C LEU A 43 -0.61 7.81 -3.53
N LEU A 44 -1.71 7.79 -4.28
CA LEU A 44 -1.98 8.75 -5.37
C LEU A 44 -1.96 10.20 -4.89
N GLY A 45 -2.54 10.48 -3.72
CA GLY A 45 -2.48 11.81 -3.10
C GLY A 45 -1.06 12.23 -2.69
N ASN A 46 -0.18 11.27 -2.36
CA ASN A 46 1.21 11.52 -1.99
C ASN A 46 2.12 11.71 -3.23
N PHE A 47 1.81 11.07 -4.36
CA PHE A 47 2.52 11.23 -5.63
C PHE A 47 2.21 12.55 -6.35
N GLY A 48 1.13 13.23 -5.99
CA GLY A 48 0.68 14.47 -6.63
C GLY A 48 1.20 15.78 -6.02
N GLN A 49 2.11 15.73 -5.04
CA GLN A 49 2.70 16.92 -4.40
C GLN A 49 4.14 17.20 -4.84
#